data_AF-A0A7K3GG71-F1
#
_entry.id   AF-A0A7K3GG71-F1
#
_cell.length_a   1.000
_cell.length_b   1.000
_cell.length_c   1.000
_cell.angle_alpha   90.00
_cell.angle_beta   90.00
_cell.angle_gamma   90.00
#
_symmetry.space_group_name_H-M   'P 1'
#
loop_
_entity.id
_entity.type
_entity.pdbx_description
1 polymer ?
#
loop_
_entity_poly.entity_id
_entity_poly.type
_entity_poly.pdbx_seq_one_letter_code
_entity_poly.pdbx_strand_id
1 'polypeptide(L)'
;NTKVTASVAGSDNGDHLSYEIRPGNVQIEPGRAAFVETTLKPREIIWFGSKEERPYTLSVKRSGTDPTDVEGTYVQRGFLPRWLATFFGIFLALAIAFVMIWIAYKPQVRTSATEQTEQAGAALAPSPSATPETLPSAAPPAPAESPAAQSAQPDSKGDGGGGGGGGGGEPSEKPTKKAKPPVRTAATAVKELAERSDGRHICYRAYVADKGWQQPVCDGAEAGTVGKSLPIKALNIAVSGTKGVSGNGAHVVEGWLTGDKWASAGDGVDMYLGSTKEAVSSLEGFTLKTTEGIVCPNTHVKDVGWQKQGCTEDGNWRYFGSPMDQRHQLEAVRITV
;
A
#
# COMPACT_ATOMS: atom_id res chain seq x y z
N ASN A 1 15.12 19.64 -47.49
CA ASN A 1 15.35 19.01 -46.17
C ASN A 1 16.18 19.97 -45.32
N THR A 2 15.53 20.81 -44.52
CA THR A 2 16.19 21.82 -43.68
C THR A 2 16.10 21.45 -42.20
N LYS A 3 17.12 21.82 -41.41
CA LYS A 3 17.13 21.60 -39.96
C LYS A 3 15.99 22.38 -39.31
N VAL A 4 15.42 21.80 -38.26
CA VAL A 4 14.29 22.41 -37.55
C VAL A 4 14.69 22.67 -36.11
N THR A 5 14.45 23.89 -35.62
CA THR A 5 14.58 24.21 -34.20
C THR A 5 13.19 24.26 -33.57
N ALA A 6 13.00 23.57 -32.46
CA ALA A 6 11.77 23.59 -31.69
C ALA A 6 12.06 23.88 -30.21
N SER A 7 11.15 24.61 -29.56
CA SER A 7 11.17 24.85 -28.11
C SER A 7 9.89 24.33 -27.49
N VAL A 8 9.96 23.87 -26.24
CA VAL A 8 8.81 23.39 -25.47
C VAL A 8 8.59 24.32 -24.29
N ALA A 9 7.35 24.75 -24.08
CA ALA A 9 6.96 25.55 -22.91
C ALA A 9 5.66 25.00 -22.30
N GLY A 10 5.58 25.01 -20.96
CA GLY A 10 4.39 24.59 -20.24
C GLY A 10 3.61 25.77 -19.65
N SER A 11 2.29 25.65 -19.61
CA SER A 11 1.38 26.59 -18.96
C SER A 11 0.25 25.83 -18.24
N ASP A 12 -0.28 26.40 -17.16
CA ASP A 12 -1.50 25.94 -16.51
C ASP A 12 -2.38 27.12 -16.07
N ASN A 13 -3.61 26.79 -15.68
CA ASN A 13 -4.55 27.72 -15.09
C ASN A 13 -4.28 27.81 -13.58
N GLY A 14 -3.58 28.86 -13.14
CA GLY A 14 -3.42 29.18 -11.71
C GLY A 14 -2.01 29.07 -11.14
N ASP A 15 -0.98 28.87 -11.97
CA ASP A 15 0.43 28.67 -11.56
C ASP A 15 0.56 27.58 -10.48
N HIS A 16 -0.06 26.45 -10.76
CA HIS A 16 -0.17 25.34 -9.82
C HIS A 16 0.94 24.30 -9.98
N LEU A 17 1.54 24.23 -11.16
CA LEU A 17 2.59 23.28 -11.51
C LEU A 17 3.87 24.02 -11.88
N SER A 18 5.00 23.50 -11.43
CA SER A 18 6.31 23.91 -11.92
C SER A 18 6.75 22.97 -13.05
N TYR A 19 7.30 23.55 -14.13
CA TYR A 19 7.74 22.84 -15.32
C TYR A 19 9.27 22.83 -15.38
N GLU A 20 9.85 21.64 -15.37
CA GLU A 20 11.29 21.44 -15.57
C GLU A 20 11.50 20.73 -16.91
N ILE A 21 11.88 21.49 -17.93
CA ILE A 21 12.01 21.03 -19.33
C ILE A 21 13.51 20.93 -19.66
N ARG A 22 13.98 19.73 -20.00
CA ARG A 22 15.40 19.49 -20.34
C ARG A 22 15.53 18.62 -21.59
N PRO A 23 16.21 19.11 -22.65
CA PRO A 23 16.61 20.50 -22.91
C PRO A 23 15.41 21.37 -23.36
N GLY A 24 15.41 22.66 -23.01
CA GLY A 24 14.31 23.58 -23.38
C GLY A 24 14.16 23.84 -24.89
N ASN A 25 15.27 23.71 -25.64
CA ASN A 25 15.33 23.95 -27.08
C ASN A 25 16.05 22.76 -27.74
N VAL A 26 15.55 22.29 -28.88
CA VAL A 26 16.14 21.16 -29.61
C VAL A 26 16.24 21.48 -31.09
N GLN A 27 17.37 21.09 -31.69
CA GLN A 27 17.58 21.13 -33.13
C GLN A 27 17.50 19.71 -33.70
N ILE A 28 16.63 19.52 -34.69
CA ILE A 28 16.28 18.23 -35.27
C ILE A 28 16.75 18.21 -36.72
N GLU A 29 17.60 17.23 -37.04
CA GLU A 29 18.04 16.97 -38.40
C GLU A 29 16.93 16.27 -39.21
N PRO A 30 16.87 16.48 -40.54
CA PRO A 30 15.85 15.85 -41.35
C PRO A 30 15.85 14.31 -41.24
N GLY A 31 14.67 13.73 -41.02
CA GLY A 31 14.49 12.29 -40.84
C GLY A 31 14.85 11.75 -39.45
N ARG A 32 15.19 12.62 -38.48
CA ARG A 32 15.41 12.23 -37.08
C ARG A 32 14.31 12.76 -36.17
N ALA A 33 14.14 12.10 -35.04
CA ALA A 33 13.30 12.58 -33.93
C ALA A 33 14.20 12.94 -32.74
N ALA A 34 13.75 13.87 -31.91
CA ALA A 34 14.41 14.20 -30.67
C ALA A 34 13.38 14.26 -29.55
N PHE A 35 13.79 13.79 -28.37
CA PHE A 35 12.93 13.65 -27.21
C PHE A 35 13.34 14.69 -26.17
N VAL A 36 12.36 15.39 -25.60
CA VAL A 36 12.55 16.35 -24.51
C VAL A 36 11.90 15.76 -23.27
N GLU A 37 12.68 15.61 -22.20
CA GLU A 37 12.15 15.18 -20.92
C GLU A 37 11.56 16.40 -20.19
N THR A 38 10.26 16.31 -19.84
CA THR A 38 9.55 17.34 -19.10
C THR A 38 9.05 16.76 -17.78
N THR A 39 9.52 17.32 -16.66
CA THR A 39 9.07 16.95 -15.31
C THR A 39 8.12 18.01 -14.79
N LEU A 40 6.91 17.61 -14.41
CA LEU A 40 5.93 18.47 -13.76
C LEU A 40 5.96 18.19 -12.25
N LYS A 41 6.02 19.23 -11.42
CA LYS A 41 5.91 19.12 -9.95
C LYS A 41 4.83 20.06 -9.43
N PRO A 42 3.99 19.63 -8.48
CA PRO A 42 2.99 20.51 -7.86
C PRO A 42 3.69 21.52 -6.95
N ARG A 43 3.23 22.78 -6.97
CA ARG A 43 3.80 23.83 -6.11
C ARG A 43 3.29 23.76 -4.68
N GLU A 44 2.06 23.29 -4.48
CA GLU A 44 1.45 23.11 -3.16
C GLU A 44 1.30 21.63 -2.83
N ILE A 45 1.62 21.25 -1.59
CA ILE A 45 1.50 19.87 -1.12
C ILE A 45 0.14 19.72 -0.42
N ILE A 46 -0.73 18.89 -1.00
CA ILE A 46 -1.99 18.49 -0.39
C ILE A 46 -1.70 17.37 0.62
N TRP A 47 -1.76 17.70 1.91
CA TRP A 47 -1.53 16.73 2.99
C TRP A 47 -2.70 15.76 3.16
N PHE A 48 -3.93 16.29 3.17
CA PHE A 48 -5.16 15.52 3.32
C PHE A 48 -6.17 16.03 2.30
N GLY A 49 -6.79 15.15 1.52
CA GLY A 49 -7.66 15.61 0.44
C GLY A 49 -8.19 14.50 -0.44
N SER A 50 -9.26 14.79 -1.17
CA SER A 50 -9.61 14.04 -2.38
C SER A 50 -8.58 14.33 -3.47
N LYS A 51 -8.50 13.46 -4.47
CA LYS A 51 -7.71 13.71 -5.68
C LYS A 51 -8.11 15.05 -6.30
N GLU A 52 -7.13 15.82 -6.74
CA GLU A 52 -7.32 17.06 -7.49
C GLU A 52 -6.74 16.92 -8.90
N GLU A 53 -7.52 17.26 -9.91
CA GLU A 53 -7.13 17.22 -11.31
C GLU A 53 -6.75 18.63 -11.77
N ARG A 54 -5.50 18.80 -12.22
CA ARG A 54 -4.94 20.09 -12.63
C ARG A 54 -4.64 20.04 -14.13
N PRO A 55 -5.47 20.64 -14.99
CA PRO A 55 -5.20 20.68 -16.43
C PRO A 55 -3.98 21.55 -16.71
N TYR A 56 -3.15 21.10 -17.65
CA TYR A 56 -1.97 21.82 -18.12
C TYR A 56 -1.85 21.71 -19.63
N THR A 57 -1.15 22.67 -20.24
CA THR A 57 -0.90 22.72 -21.66
C THR A 57 0.61 22.76 -21.90
N LEU A 58 1.10 21.88 -22.77
CA LEU A 58 2.47 21.94 -23.29
C LEU A 58 2.43 22.45 -24.72
N SER A 59 3.02 23.61 -24.96
CA SER A 59 3.16 24.20 -26.28
C SER A 59 4.49 23.81 -26.90
N VAL A 60 4.45 23.28 -28.12
CA VAL A 60 5.63 23.00 -28.94
C VAL A 60 5.69 24.04 -30.04
N LYS A 61 6.69 24.92 -29.95
CA LYS A 61 6.90 25.98 -30.95
C LYS A 61 8.04 25.61 -31.86
N ARG A 62 7.73 25.36 -33.14
CA ARG A 62 8.72 25.22 -34.21
C ARG A 62 9.08 26.61 -34.75
N SER A 63 10.35 26.80 -35.11
CA SER A 63 10.84 28.06 -35.66
C SER A 63 10.05 28.48 -36.91
N GLY A 64 9.38 29.62 -36.86
CA GLY A 64 8.63 30.20 -37.99
C GLY A 64 7.18 29.70 -38.15
N THR A 65 6.65 28.93 -37.20
CA THR A 65 5.23 28.51 -37.19
C THR A 65 4.57 28.86 -35.86
N ASP A 66 3.24 28.84 -35.86
CA ASP A 66 2.47 28.95 -34.63
C ASP A 66 2.75 27.78 -33.68
N PRO A 67 2.68 28.01 -32.35
CA PRO A 67 2.80 26.93 -31.36
C PRO A 67 1.72 25.86 -31.55
N THR A 68 2.10 24.61 -31.39
CA THR A 68 1.15 23.49 -31.31
C THR A 68 0.94 23.13 -29.86
N ASP A 69 -0.30 23.26 -29.40
CA ASP A 69 -0.67 23.00 -28.01
C ASP A 69 -1.07 21.55 -27.79
N VAL A 70 -0.53 20.97 -26.72
CA VAL A 70 -0.83 19.61 -26.26
C VAL A 70 -1.39 19.69 -24.86
N GLU A 71 -2.67 19.34 -24.72
CA GLU A 71 -3.37 19.35 -23.44
C GLU A 71 -3.11 18.07 -22.65
N GLY A 72 -2.98 18.20 -21.33
CA GLY A 72 -2.84 17.10 -20.39
C GLY A 72 -3.44 17.40 -19.04
N THR A 73 -3.59 16.37 -18.20
CA THR A 73 -4.14 16.52 -16.85
C THR A 73 -3.17 15.92 -15.83
N TYR A 74 -2.71 16.75 -14.89
CA TYR A 74 -1.90 16.31 -13.76
C TYR A 74 -2.81 15.89 -12.60
N VAL A 75 -2.63 14.66 -12.12
CA VAL A 75 -3.44 14.09 -11.04
C VAL A 75 -2.64 14.17 -9.74
N GLN A 76 -3.04 15.07 -8.84
CA GLN A 76 -2.44 15.19 -7.52
C GLN A 76 -3.26 14.41 -6.50
N ARG A 77 -2.60 13.47 -5.79
CA ARG A 77 -3.21 12.71 -4.68
C ARG A 77 -2.75 13.29 -3.35
N GLY A 78 -3.65 13.29 -2.36
CA GLY A 78 -3.29 13.62 -0.99
C GLY A 78 -2.28 12.60 -0.44
N PHE A 79 -1.26 13.08 0.28
CA PHE A 79 -0.21 12.22 0.83
C PHE A 79 -0.72 11.32 1.97
N LEU A 80 -1.69 11.79 2.77
CA LEU A 80 -2.23 11.05 3.90
C LEU A 80 -3.74 10.83 3.76
N PRO A 81 -4.24 9.62 4.05
CA PRO A 81 -5.66 9.32 4.01
C PRO A 81 -6.43 10.07 5.11
N ARG A 82 -7.64 10.54 4.79
CA ARG A 82 -8.43 11.43 5.66
C ARG A 82 -8.77 10.83 7.03
N TRP A 83 -8.86 9.49 7.12
CA TRP A 83 -9.11 8.79 8.39
C TRP A 83 -8.03 9.03 9.46
N LEU A 84 -6.81 9.39 9.03
CA LEU A 84 -5.71 9.59 9.96
C LEU A 84 -5.92 10.87 10.78
N ALA A 85 -6.47 11.92 10.17
CA ALA A 85 -6.85 13.14 10.88
C ALA A 85 -7.94 12.85 11.94
N THR A 86 -8.94 12.03 11.62
CA THR A 86 -9.96 11.61 12.59
C THR A 86 -9.39 10.74 13.70
N PHE A 87 -8.44 9.85 13.39
CA PHE A 87 -7.75 9.04 14.38
C PHE A 87 -6.96 9.90 15.37
N PHE A 88 -6.16 10.87 14.89
CA PHE A 88 -5.45 11.80 15.76
C PHE A 88 -6.39 12.66 16.61
N GLY A 89 -7.51 13.11 16.06
CA GLY A 89 -8.52 13.86 16.81
C GLY A 89 -9.13 13.04 17.96
N ILE A 90 -9.53 11.79 17.69
CA ILE A 90 -10.07 10.88 18.72
C ILE A 90 -9.00 10.56 19.76
N PHE A 91 -7.77 10.26 19.33
CA PHE A 91 -6.65 9.96 20.22
C PHE A 91 -6.37 11.14 21.17
N LEU A 92 -6.35 12.37 20.65
CA LEU A 92 -6.18 13.57 21.47
C LEU A 92 -7.33 13.74 22.47
N ALA A 93 -8.58 13.53 22.05
CA ALA A 93 -9.74 13.60 22.94
C ALA A 93 -9.67 12.53 24.05
N LEU A 94 -9.28 11.31 23.72
CA LEU A 94 -9.09 10.22 24.70
C LEU A 94 -7.93 10.51 25.66
N ALA A 95 -6.82 11.08 25.17
CA ALA A 95 -5.72 11.49 26.01
C ALA A 95 -6.14 12.58 27.02
N ILE A 96 -6.89 13.60 26.56
CA ILE A 96 -7.44 14.64 27.43
C ILE A 96 -8.40 14.02 28.47
N ALA A 97 -9.32 13.15 28.04
CA ALA A 97 -10.24 12.47 28.94
C ALA A 97 -9.49 11.61 29.97
N PHE A 98 -8.46 10.88 29.55
CA PHE A 98 -7.62 10.07 30.42
C PHE A 98 -6.91 10.92 31.48
N VAL A 99 -6.33 12.06 31.09
CA VAL A 99 -5.70 13.00 32.02
C VAL A 99 -6.71 13.56 33.02
N MET A 100 -7.91 13.92 32.55
CA MET A 100 -8.99 14.42 33.43
C MET A 100 -9.44 13.36 34.45
N ILE A 101 -9.59 12.10 34.02
CA ILE A 101 -9.92 10.97 34.90
C ILE A 101 -8.80 10.71 35.91
N TRP A 102 -7.55 10.76 35.47
CA TRP A 102 -6.38 10.55 36.32
C TRP A 102 -6.26 11.59 37.44
N ILE A 103 -6.57 12.86 37.15
CA ILE A 103 -6.56 13.93 38.15
C ILE A 103 -7.75 13.79 39.13
N ALA A 104 -8.92 13.39 38.63
CA ALA A 104 -10.14 13.26 39.45
C ALA A 104 -10.12 12.03 40.39
N TYR A 105 -9.55 10.92 39.93
CA TYR A 105 -9.46 9.68 40.70
C TYR A 105 -8.01 9.43 41.15
N LYS A 106 -7.68 9.86 42.38
CA LYS A 106 -6.36 9.57 42.99
C LYS A 106 -6.16 8.05 43.14
N PRO A 107 -5.26 7.40 42.38
CA PRO A 107 -5.06 5.96 42.49
C PRO A 107 -4.38 5.62 43.83
N GLN A 108 -5.03 4.79 44.64
CA GLN A 108 -4.46 4.25 45.88
C GLN A 108 -3.50 3.12 45.51
N VAL A 109 -2.24 3.45 45.21
CA VAL A 109 -1.17 2.45 45.06
C VAL A 109 -0.85 1.87 46.44
N ARG A 110 -1.37 0.68 46.73
CA ARG A 110 -0.92 -0.14 47.87
C ARG A 110 0.16 -1.09 47.39
N THR A 111 1.36 -0.96 47.97
CA THR A 111 2.46 -1.87 47.71
C THR A 111 2.16 -3.22 48.36
N SER A 112 1.96 -4.25 47.55
CA SER A 112 1.90 -5.64 48.00
C SER A 112 3.31 -6.18 48.23
N ALA A 113 4.05 -5.64 49.20
CA ALA A 113 5.31 -6.22 49.66
C ALA A 113 5.00 -7.19 50.80
N THR A 114 5.11 -8.49 50.55
CA THR A 114 5.04 -9.53 51.58
C THR A 114 6.46 -9.85 52.02
N GLU A 115 6.81 -9.57 53.27
CA GLU A 115 8.07 -10.07 53.84
C GLU A 115 7.98 -11.59 53.99
N GLN A 116 8.95 -12.29 53.40
CA GLN A 116 9.08 -13.74 53.47
C GLN A 116 9.83 -14.09 54.77
N THR A 117 9.13 -14.10 55.89
CA THR A 117 9.70 -14.44 57.22
C THR A 117 9.03 -15.68 57.82
N GLU A 118 9.15 -16.85 57.16
CA GLU A 118 8.88 -18.11 57.88
C GLU A 118 9.58 -19.33 57.24
N GLN A 119 10.91 -19.29 57.23
CA GLN A 119 11.72 -20.50 57.12
C GLN A 119 12.96 -20.40 58.03
N ALA A 120 12.73 -19.99 59.27
CA ALA A 120 13.74 -20.00 60.34
C ALA A 120 13.18 -20.48 61.70
N GLY A 121 11.92 -20.94 61.76
CA GLY A 121 11.26 -21.38 62.99
C GLY A 121 11.34 -22.89 63.31
N ALA A 122 12.06 -23.68 62.50
CA ALA A 122 12.08 -25.15 62.63
C ALA A 122 13.38 -25.72 63.22
N ALA A 123 14.24 -24.89 63.80
CA ALA A 123 15.37 -25.35 64.61
C ALA A 123 15.25 -24.73 66.00
N LEU A 124 15.26 -25.60 67.02
CA LEU A 124 15.29 -25.33 68.47
C LEU A 124 13.91 -25.36 69.17
N ALA A 125 13.39 -26.58 69.34
CA ALA A 125 12.53 -26.95 70.46
C ALA A 125 13.34 -26.93 71.80
N PRO A 126 12.68 -26.88 72.96
CA PRO A 126 13.07 -26.00 74.08
C PRO A 126 13.93 -26.69 75.17
N SER A 127 14.57 -25.89 76.02
CA SER A 127 14.91 -26.31 77.39
C SER A 127 14.72 -25.15 78.38
N PRO A 128 14.16 -25.41 79.57
CA PRO A 128 13.70 -24.38 80.49
C PRO A 128 14.78 -24.04 81.51
N SER A 129 14.90 -22.75 81.89
CA SER A 129 15.05 -22.30 83.29
C SER A 129 15.47 -20.84 83.39
N ALA A 130 14.90 -20.21 84.42
CA ALA A 130 15.37 -19.05 85.17
C ALA A 130 15.26 -17.64 84.55
N THR A 131 14.21 -16.95 85.03
CA THR A 131 13.97 -15.51 85.12
C THR A 131 14.95 -14.82 86.10
N PRO A 132 14.90 -13.48 86.30
CA PRO A 132 15.69 -12.43 85.63
C PRO A 132 16.66 -11.70 86.59
N GLU A 133 17.61 -10.92 86.07
CA GLU A 133 18.23 -9.86 86.89
C GLU A 133 18.59 -8.61 86.07
N THR A 134 18.20 -7.49 86.65
CA THR A 134 18.17 -6.10 86.17
C THR A 134 19.50 -5.36 86.38
N LEU A 135 19.79 -4.34 85.54
CA LEU A 135 20.05 -2.91 85.89
C LEU A 135 20.88 -2.17 84.79
N PRO A 136 20.86 -0.83 84.74
CA PRO A 136 20.48 -0.04 83.55
C PRO A 136 21.62 0.83 83.01
N SER A 137 21.45 1.46 81.84
CA SER A 137 22.06 2.78 81.59
C SER A 137 21.46 3.55 80.41
N ALA A 138 21.06 4.78 80.72
CA ALA A 138 21.04 6.02 79.93
C ALA A 138 20.17 6.17 78.66
N ALA A 139 19.34 7.21 78.75
CA ALA A 139 18.40 7.79 77.78
C ALA A 139 19.08 8.78 76.79
N PRO A 140 18.35 9.71 76.14
CA PRO A 140 17.39 9.59 75.02
C PRO A 140 17.83 10.40 73.78
N PRO A 141 17.23 10.26 72.57
CA PRO A 141 17.51 11.18 71.46
C PRO A 141 16.33 12.09 71.10
N ALA A 142 16.66 13.31 70.72
CA ALA A 142 15.93 14.20 69.82
C ALA A 142 16.97 15.11 69.11
N PRO A 143 16.64 15.80 68.00
CA PRO A 143 15.91 15.37 66.81
C PRO A 143 16.72 15.65 65.51
N ALA A 144 16.06 15.41 64.38
CA ALA A 144 16.56 15.41 62.99
C ALA A 144 17.29 16.65 62.48
N GLU A 145 18.19 16.45 61.51
CA GLU A 145 18.44 17.36 60.39
C GLU A 145 19.12 16.65 59.21
N SER A 146 18.67 16.98 58.00
CA SER A 146 19.27 16.65 56.69
C SER A 146 20.24 17.79 56.33
N PRO A 147 21.31 17.58 55.53
CA PRO A 147 21.23 18.10 54.15
C PRO A 147 22.11 17.37 53.10
N ALA A 148 21.93 17.87 51.87
CA ALA A 148 22.32 17.38 50.55
C ALA A 148 23.79 17.55 50.09
N ALA A 149 24.04 17.00 48.89
CA ALA A 149 25.06 17.34 47.87
C ALA A 149 26.52 17.00 48.25
N GLN A 150 27.48 16.65 47.38
CA GLN A 150 27.77 16.70 45.93
C GLN A 150 29.05 15.81 45.80
N SER A 151 29.43 15.10 44.73
CA SER A 151 30.03 15.55 43.46
C SER A 151 30.94 14.43 42.92
N ALA A 152 31.37 14.57 41.66
CA ALA A 152 32.57 14.00 41.00
C ALA A 152 32.47 12.67 40.23
N GLN A 153 32.40 12.81 38.90
CA GLN A 153 33.09 12.01 37.86
C GLN A 153 34.64 12.05 38.06
N PRO A 154 35.51 11.37 37.26
CA PRO A 154 35.35 10.75 35.93
C PRO A 154 36.08 9.39 35.74
N ASP A 155 36.02 8.77 34.55
CA ASP A 155 37.21 8.56 33.71
C ASP A 155 36.96 7.75 32.41
N SER A 156 37.49 8.31 31.30
CA SER A 156 38.25 7.66 30.21
C SER A 156 37.60 6.52 29.40
N LYS A 157 37.72 6.34 28.07
CA LYS A 157 38.55 6.82 26.93
C LYS A 157 37.93 6.09 25.70
N GLY A 158 37.94 6.54 24.46
CA GLY A 158 38.62 7.67 23.86
C GLY A 158 38.19 7.92 22.40
N ASP A 159 38.60 9.13 21.98
CA ASP A 159 38.76 9.72 20.66
C ASP A 159 39.38 8.81 19.59
N GLY A 160 39.34 9.14 18.29
CA GLY A 160 39.02 10.39 17.62
C GLY A 160 39.15 10.19 16.10
N GLY A 161 38.49 10.99 15.28
CA GLY A 161 39.11 12.15 14.61
C GLY A 161 39.32 11.80 13.13
N GLY A 162 38.65 12.44 12.16
CA GLY A 162 38.97 13.78 11.65
C GLY A 162 40.23 13.70 10.75
N GLY A 163 40.31 14.15 9.50
CA GLY A 163 39.45 14.85 8.57
C GLY A 163 40.30 15.16 7.31
N GLY A 164 39.67 15.66 6.24
CA GLY A 164 40.31 16.57 5.27
C GLY A 164 41.07 15.99 4.07
N GLY A 165 40.43 16.09 2.88
CA GLY A 165 41.02 16.78 1.72
C GLY A 165 41.87 16.00 0.71
N GLY A 166 41.47 16.04 -0.57
CA GLY A 166 42.37 15.75 -1.70
C GLY A 166 41.65 15.16 -2.90
N GLY A 167 41.54 15.94 -3.98
CA GLY A 167 40.90 15.54 -5.23
C GLY A 167 41.69 14.51 -6.05
N GLY A 168 40.95 13.83 -6.93
CA GLY A 168 41.46 12.96 -7.98
C GLY A 168 40.27 12.47 -8.80
N GLY A 169 40.07 13.05 -9.98
CA GLY A 169 39.05 12.60 -10.93
C GLY A 169 39.56 11.44 -11.76
N GLU A 170 38.73 10.41 -11.96
CA GLU A 170 38.40 9.75 -13.24
C GLU A 170 37.41 8.59 -12.98
N PRO A 171 36.72 8.08 -14.02
CA PRO A 171 35.32 8.37 -14.27
C PRO A 171 34.35 7.37 -13.60
N SER A 172 33.25 7.90 -13.06
CA SER A 172 32.07 7.09 -12.74
C SER A 172 31.53 6.45 -14.02
N GLU A 173 31.68 5.14 -14.14
CA GLU A 173 30.81 4.32 -14.96
C GLU A 173 29.35 4.65 -14.61
N LYS A 174 28.60 5.08 -15.61
CA LYS A 174 27.16 5.33 -15.50
C LYS A 174 26.51 4.08 -14.90
N PRO A 175 25.66 4.19 -13.86
CA PRO A 175 24.83 3.08 -13.46
C PRO A 175 23.90 2.78 -14.63
N THR A 176 24.14 1.66 -15.31
CA THR A 176 23.19 1.10 -16.26
C THR A 176 21.87 0.95 -15.51
N LYS A 177 20.83 1.67 -15.97
CA LYS A 177 19.47 1.49 -15.50
C LYS A 177 19.15 0.00 -15.64
N LYS A 178 19.21 -0.76 -14.55
CA LYS A 178 18.68 -2.13 -14.51
C LYS A 178 17.24 -2.03 -14.98
N ALA A 179 16.95 -2.64 -16.12
CA ALA A 179 15.59 -2.75 -16.63
C ALA A 179 14.71 -3.28 -15.49
N LYS A 180 13.62 -2.57 -15.18
CA LYS A 180 12.62 -3.05 -14.23
C LYS A 180 12.22 -4.46 -14.69
N PRO A 181 12.28 -5.48 -13.82
CA PRO A 181 11.91 -6.84 -14.20
C PRO A 181 10.53 -6.82 -14.88
N PRO A 182 10.31 -7.59 -15.96
CA PRO A 182 9.01 -7.64 -16.62
C PRO A 182 7.93 -7.94 -15.57
N VAL A 183 6.84 -7.17 -15.61
CA VAL A 183 5.74 -7.31 -14.66
C VAL A 183 5.13 -8.70 -14.85
N ARG A 184 5.23 -9.58 -13.85
CA ARG A 184 4.64 -10.93 -13.91
C ARG A 184 3.11 -10.84 -14.03
N THR A 185 2.58 -11.24 -15.19
CA THR A 185 1.14 -11.22 -15.50
C THR A 185 0.51 -12.60 -15.35
N ALA A 186 -0.81 -12.69 -15.49
CA ALA A 186 -1.52 -13.96 -15.55
C ALA A 186 -1.01 -14.84 -16.71
N ALA A 187 -0.78 -14.25 -17.89
CA ALA A 187 -0.24 -14.96 -19.05
C ALA A 187 1.17 -15.51 -18.82
N THR A 188 2.00 -14.79 -18.07
CA THR A 188 3.33 -15.28 -17.70
C THR A 188 3.20 -16.50 -16.78
N ALA A 189 2.36 -16.40 -15.75
CA ALA A 189 2.15 -17.48 -14.79
C ALA A 189 1.53 -18.74 -15.41
N VAL A 190 0.57 -18.59 -16.33
CA VAL A 190 -0.09 -19.75 -16.95
C VAL A 190 0.83 -20.50 -17.91
N LYS A 191 1.72 -19.79 -18.62
CA LYS A 191 2.73 -20.43 -19.48
C LYS A 191 3.73 -21.24 -18.65
N GLU A 192 4.27 -20.63 -17.60
CA GLU A 192 5.20 -21.32 -16.66
C GLU A 192 4.54 -22.52 -15.98
N LEU A 193 3.22 -22.48 -15.74
CA LEU A 193 2.48 -23.61 -15.17
C LEU A 193 2.22 -24.71 -16.20
N ALA A 194 1.82 -24.35 -17.42
CA ALA A 194 1.59 -25.29 -18.50
C ALA A 194 2.87 -26.00 -18.97
N GLU A 195 4.04 -25.42 -18.76
CA GLU A 195 5.34 -26.07 -19.05
C GLU A 195 5.70 -27.16 -18.03
N ARG A 196 5.13 -27.13 -16.82
CA ARG A 196 5.47 -28.04 -15.71
C ARG A 196 4.35 -29.00 -15.32
N SER A 197 3.15 -28.80 -15.85
CA SER A 197 1.96 -29.57 -15.52
C SER A 197 1.10 -29.73 -16.76
N ASP A 198 0.61 -30.94 -16.97
CA ASP A 198 -0.39 -31.23 -17.99
C ASP A 198 -1.79 -30.80 -17.51
N GLY A 199 -2.69 -30.58 -18.46
CA GLY A 199 -4.09 -30.27 -18.19
C GLY A 199 -4.47 -28.82 -18.49
N ARG A 200 -5.68 -28.45 -18.06
CA ARG A 200 -6.19 -27.08 -18.19
C ARG A 200 -5.79 -26.27 -16.97
N HIS A 201 -5.36 -25.05 -17.22
CA HIS A 201 -4.93 -24.14 -16.17
C HIS A 201 -5.55 -22.76 -16.36
N ILE A 202 -5.86 -22.09 -15.25
CA ILE A 202 -6.25 -20.69 -15.23
C ILE A 202 -5.40 -19.96 -14.20
N CYS A 203 -4.73 -18.91 -14.65
CA CYS A 203 -4.02 -17.98 -13.77
C CYS A 203 -4.67 -16.61 -13.84
N TYR A 204 -4.67 -15.92 -12.71
CA TYR A 204 -5.30 -14.61 -12.58
C TYR A 204 -4.64 -13.77 -11.49
N ARG A 205 -4.80 -12.47 -11.58
CA ARG A 205 -4.46 -11.51 -10.54
C ARG A 205 -5.54 -10.46 -10.42
N ALA A 206 -5.69 -9.92 -9.22
CA ALA A 206 -6.59 -8.81 -8.93
C ALA A 206 -5.83 -7.49 -8.85
N TYR A 207 -6.44 -6.44 -9.41
CA TYR A 207 -6.11 -5.07 -9.05
C TYR A 207 -6.99 -4.68 -7.87
N VAL A 208 -6.40 -4.60 -6.68
CA VAL A 208 -7.10 -4.24 -5.44
C VAL A 208 -6.96 -2.75 -5.20
N ALA A 209 -8.04 -2.08 -4.81
CA ALA A 209 -8.01 -0.67 -4.44
C ALA A 209 -6.88 -0.40 -3.42
N ASP A 210 -6.18 0.72 -3.61
CA ASP A 210 -5.03 1.17 -2.82
C ASP A 210 -3.78 0.26 -2.81
N LYS A 211 -3.85 -0.92 -3.42
CA LYS A 211 -2.72 -1.88 -3.51
C LYS A 211 -2.22 -2.10 -4.93
N GLY A 212 -3.07 -1.88 -5.91
CA GLY A 212 -2.76 -2.14 -7.31
C GLY A 212 -2.76 -3.63 -7.65
N TRP A 213 -2.01 -3.99 -8.71
CA TRP A 213 -1.89 -5.37 -9.17
C TRP A 213 -1.14 -6.24 -8.16
N GLN A 214 -1.80 -7.30 -7.70
CA GLN A 214 -1.17 -8.36 -6.92
C GLN A 214 -0.36 -9.32 -7.83
N GLN A 215 0.45 -10.16 -7.20
CA GLN A 215 1.09 -11.29 -7.91
C GLN A 215 0.02 -12.24 -8.46
N PRO A 216 0.26 -12.87 -9.62
CA PRO A 216 -0.66 -13.86 -10.16
C PRO A 216 -0.69 -15.12 -9.30
N VAL A 217 -1.90 -15.66 -9.18
CA VAL A 217 -2.21 -16.95 -8.57
C VAL A 217 -2.90 -17.82 -9.63
N CYS A 218 -2.96 -19.12 -9.40
CA CYS A 218 -3.56 -20.05 -10.36
C CYS A 218 -4.45 -21.07 -9.65
N ASP A 219 -5.38 -21.65 -10.40
CA ASP A 219 -6.15 -22.85 -10.05
C ASP A 219 -6.69 -22.88 -8.62
N GLY A 220 -7.60 -21.96 -8.32
CA GLY A 220 -8.36 -21.91 -7.07
C GLY A 220 -7.67 -21.16 -5.93
N ALA A 221 -6.42 -20.74 -6.10
CA ALA A 221 -5.73 -19.88 -5.15
C ALA A 221 -6.37 -18.48 -5.04
N GLU A 222 -6.29 -17.86 -3.88
CA GLU A 222 -7.01 -16.60 -3.62
C GLU A 222 -6.31 -15.39 -4.24
N ALA A 223 -7.05 -14.60 -5.02
CA ALA A 223 -6.67 -13.24 -5.42
C ALA A 223 -7.62 -12.23 -4.79
N GLY A 224 -7.12 -11.08 -4.37
CA GLY A 224 -7.88 -10.03 -3.68
C GLY A 224 -7.54 -9.92 -2.19
N THR A 225 -8.52 -9.48 -1.41
CA THR A 225 -8.43 -9.41 0.06
C THR A 225 -9.77 -9.72 0.71
N VAL A 226 -9.80 -10.73 1.56
CA VAL A 226 -10.99 -11.05 2.37
C VAL A 226 -11.05 -10.15 3.61
N GLY A 227 -12.21 -9.52 3.87
CA GLY A 227 -12.50 -8.84 5.14
C GLY A 227 -11.73 -7.54 5.38
N LYS A 228 -11.08 -6.98 4.35
CA LYS A 228 -10.32 -5.73 4.44
C LYS A 228 -11.06 -4.51 3.91
N SER A 229 -12.29 -4.69 3.41
CA SER A 229 -13.08 -3.63 2.77
C SER A 229 -12.39 -2.98 1.57
N LEU A 230 -11.42 -3.68 0.95
CA LEU A 230 -10.71 -3.22 -0.23
C LEU A 230 -11.25 -3.94 -1.48
N PRO A 231 -11.93 -3.22 -2.39
CA PRO A 231 -12.52 -3.84 -3.55
C PRO A 231 -11.50 -4.20 -4.63
N ILE A 232 -11.87 -5.18 -5.44
CA ILE A 232 -11.27 -5.47 -6.73
C ILE A 232 -11.83 -4.49 -7.77
N LYS A 233 -10.94 -3.78 -8.48
CA LYS A 233 -11.33 -2.87 -9.59
C LYS A 233 -11.16 -3.50 -10.97
N ALA A 234 -10.20 -4.42 -11.10
CA ALA A 234 -9.93 -5.11 -12.34
C ALA A 234 -9.37 -6.51 -12.08
N LEU A 235 -9.57 -7.41 -13.02
CA LEU A 235 -8.97 -8.74 -13.06
C LEU A 235 -8.12 -8.85 -14.33
N ASN A 236 -6.99 -9.53 -14.21
CA ASN A 236 -6.20 -9.99 -15.34
C ASN A 236 -6.19 -11.51 -15.30
N ILE A 237 -6.64 -12.15 -16.37
CA ILE A 237 -6.91 -13.58 -16.45
C ILE A 237 -6.22 -14.13 -17.70
N ALA A 238 -5.61 -15.30 -17.60
CA ALA A 238 -5.09 -16.04 -18.73
C ALA A 238 -5.31 -17.54 -18.49
N VAL A 239 -5.50 -18.28 -19.58
CA VAL A 239 -5.83 -19.71 -19.57
C VAL A 239 -4.85 -20.52 -20.41
N SER A 240 -4.79 -21.82 -20.19
CA SER A 240 -4.09 -22.79 -21.02
C SER A 240 -4.94 -24.06 -21.15
N GLY A 241 -5.01 -24.63 -22.35
CA GLY A 241 -5.75 -25.85 -22.62
C GLY A 241 -7.27 -25.67 -22.75
N THR A 242 -7.77 -24.43 -22.76
CA THR A 242 -9.20 -24.11 -22.93
C THR A 242 -9.51 -23.44 -24.26
N LYS A 243 -8.51 -23.27 -25.16
CA LYS A 243 -8.57 -22.54 -26.44
C LYS A 243 -8.94 -21.05 -26.32
N GLY A 244 -8.96 -20.52 -25.11
CA GLY A 244 -9.32 -19.14 -24.84
C GLY A 244 -10.36 -18.96 -23.75
N VAL A 245 -10.55 -17.69 -23.42
CA VAL A 245 -11.45 -17.19 -22.38
C VAL A 245 -12.09 -15.90 -22.86
N SER A 246 -13.36 -15.70 -22.49
CA SER A 246 -14.09 -14.47 -22.74
C SER A 246 -14.87 -14.04 -21.50
N GLY A 247 -15.10 -12.75 -21.35
CA GLY A 247 -15.88 -12.24 -20.23
C GLY A 247 -16.10 -10.73 -20.28
N ASN A 248 -16.89 -10.23 -19.33
CA ASN A 248 -17.11 -8.81 -19.10
C ASN A 248 -17.15 -8.48 -17.60
N GLY A 249 -16.76 -7.26 -17.24
CA GLY A 249 -16.82 -6.77 -15.85
C GLY A 249 -18.08 -5.96 -15.59
N ALA A 250 -18.76 -6.24 -14.48
CA ALA A 250 -19.87 -5.44 -13.98
C ALA A 250 -19.40 -4.57 -12.82
N HIS A 251 -19.79 -3.30 -12.82
CA HIS A 251 -19.35 -2.29 -11.88
C HIS A 251 -20.47 -1.82 -10.95
N VAL A 252 -20.13 -1.56 -9.69
CA VAL A 252 -21.06 -1.18 -8.61
C VAL A 252 -21.94 0.02 -8.97
N VAL A 253 -21.44 0.97 -9.75
CA VAL A 253 -22.21 2.17 -10.16
C VAL A 253 -22.66 2.07 -11.62
N GLU A 254 -21.75 1.76 -12.53
CA GLU A 254 -21.98 1.83 -13.98
C GLU A 254 -22.63 0.56 -14.55
N GLY A 255 -22.54 -0.57 -13.85
CA GLY A 255 -22.91 -1.87 -14.41
C GLY A 255 -21.95 -2.27 -15.51
N TRP A 256 -22.44 -2.52 -16.72
CA TRP A 256 -21.62 -2.94 -17.87
C TRP A 256 -21.04 -1.75 -18.63
N LEU A 257 -19.76 -1.42 -18.40
CA LEU A 257 -19.10 -0.30 -19.09
C LEU A 257 -19.08 -0.43 -20.61
N THR A 258 -19.01 -1.66 -21.10
CA THR A 258 -18.87 -1.97 -22.54
C THR A 258 -20.16 -2.52 -23.16
N GLY A 259 -21.26 -2.56 -22.41
CA GLY A 259 -22.50 -3.23 -22.82
C GLY A 259 -22.23 -4.70 -23.20
N ASP A 260 -22.63 -5.08 -24.41
CA ASP A 260 -22.50 -6.45 -24.91
C ASP A 260 -21.10 -6.77 -25.48
N LYS A 261 -20.15 -5.82 -25.45
CA LYS A 261 -18.79 -6.06 -25.94
C LYS A 261 -17.94 -6.73 -24.87
N TRP A 262 -17.53 -7.95 -25.13
CA TRP A 262 -16.74 -8.75 -24.20
C TRP A 262 -15.25 -8.70 -24.51
N ALA A 263 -14.44 -8.77 -23.46
CA ALA A 263 -13.02 -9.08 -23.61
C ALA A 263 -12.88 -10.56 -24.00
N SER A 264 -11.89 -10.87 -24.82
CA SER A 264 -11.56 -12.25 -25.20
C SER A 264 -10.06 -12.39 -25.44
N ALA A 265 -9.51 -13.53 -25.08
CA ALA A 265 -8.11 -13.87 -25.30
C ALA A 265 -7.97 -15.37 -25.57
N GLY A 266 -7.02 -15.74 -26.43
CA GLY A 266 -6.62 -17.14 -26.60
C GLY A 266 -5.74 -17.65 -25.45
N ASP A 267 -5.36 -18.92 -25.51
CA ASP A 267 -4.46 -19.53 -24.54
C ASP A 267 -3.14 -18.76 -24.43
N GLY A 268 -2.66 -18.57 -23.20
CA GLY A 268 -1.41 -17.86 -22.90
C GLY A 268 -1.44 -16.35 -23.19
N VAL A 269 -2.61 -15.75 -23.38
CA VAL A 269 -2.78 -14.30 -23.62
C VAL A 269 -3.55 -13.66 -22.47
N ASP A 270 -3.12 -12.47 -22.05
CA ASP A 270 -3.74 -11.71 -20.97
C ASP A 270 -5.10 -11.13 -21.43
N MET A 271 -6.17 -11.54 -20.77
CA MET A 271 -7.48 -10.87 -20.80
C MET A 271 -7.60 -9.94 -19.58
N TYR A 272 -8.24 -8.80 -19.74
CA TYR A 272 -8.53 -7.87 -18.66
C TYR A 272 -10.03 -7.62 -18.54
N LEU A 273 -10.54 -7.69 -17.31
CA LEU A 273 -11.93 -7.35 -16.96
C LEU A 273 -11.91 -6.18 -15.97
N GLY A 274 -12.89 -5.29 -16.08
CA GLY A 274 -12.99 -4.10 -15.24
C GLY A 274 -12.05 -2.97 -15.66
N SER A 275 -11.69 -2.10 -14.70
CA SER A 275 -10.92 -0.89 -14.99
C SER A 275 -10.08 -0.46 -13.79
N THR A 276 -8.83 -0.11 -14.03
CA THR A 276 -7.94 0.47 -13.00
C THR A 276 -8.11 1.98 -12.86
N LYS A 277 -8.95 2.61 -13.71
CA LYS A 277 -9.19 4.05 -13.67
C LYS A 277 -9.88 4.44 -12.37
N GLU A 278 -9.47 5.58 -11.82
CA GLU A 278 -9.99 6.06 -10.54
C GLU A 278 -11.48 6.42 -10.61
N ALA A 279 -11.89 7.06 -11.70
CA ALA A 279 -13.27 7.49 -11.96
C ALA A 279 -14.26 6.33 -12.22
N VAL A 280 -13.78 5.10 -12.33
CA VAL A 280 -14.63 3.92 -12.54
C VAL A 280 -14.80 3.20 -11.22
N SER A 281 -16.03 2.84 -10.85
CA SER A 281 -16.31 2.11 -9.61
C SER A 281 -15.69 0.71 -9.61
N SER A 282 -15.65 0.07 -8.43
CA SER A 282 -15.15 -1.30 -8.31
C SER A 282 -16.03 -2.30 -9.04
N LEU A 283 -15.48 -3.50 -9.29
CA LEU A 283 -16.30 -4.60 -9.76
C LEU A 283 -17.29 -5.02 -8.68
N GLU A 284 -18.54 -5.23 -9.07
CA GLU A 284 -19.52 -5.99 -8.29
C GLU A 284 -19.50 -7.48 -8.66
N GLY A 285 -19.08 -7.77 -9.89
CA GLY A 285 -18.94 -9.11 -10.43
C GLY A 285 -18.41 -9.11 -11.86
N PHE A 286 -18.44 -10.28 -12.49
CA PHE A 286 -18.00 -10.46 -13.86
C PHE A 286 -18.68 -11.67 -14.51
N THR A 287 -18.73 -11.68 -15.83
CA THR A 287 -19.01 -12.90 -16.60
C THR A 287 -17.71 -13.57 -17.01
N LEU A 288 -17.75 -14.90 -17.09
CA LEU A 288 -16.66 -15.67 -17.68
C LEU A 288 -17.24 -16.83 -18.49
N LYS A 289 -16.52 -17.19 -19.56
CA LYS A 289 -16.64 -18.48 -20.26
C LYS A 289 -15.28 -18.88 -20.82
N THR A 290 -15.05 -20.17 -20.94
CA THR A 290 -13.95 -20.78 -21.67
C THR A 290 -14.44 -21.24 -23.05
N THR A 291 -13.54 -21.30 -24.03
CA THR A 291 -13.88 -21.83 -25.36
C THR A 291 -14.10 -23.34 -25.31
N GLU A 292 -13.26 -24.05 -24.56
CA GLU A 292 -13.39 -25.48 -24.25
C GLU A 292 -13.34 -25.69 -22.73
N GLY A 293 -14.24 -26.52 -22.21
CA GLY A 293 -14.30 -26.87 -20.80
C GLY A 293 -15.14 -25.90 -19.97
N ILE A 294 -15.13 -26.12 -18.66
CA ILE A 294 -15.92 -25.35 -17.70
C ILE A 294 -15.00 -24.49 -16.84
N VAL A 295 -15.47 -23.32 -16.42
CA VAL A 295 -14.76 -22.47 -15.46
C VAL A 295 -15.63 -22.28 -14.22
N CYS A 296 -15.03 -22.42 -13.04
CA CYS A 296 -15.74 -22.38 -11.77
C CYS A 296 -15.22 -21.30 -10.81
N PRO A 297 -15.55 -20.01 -11.06
CA PRO A 297 -15.28 -18.95 -10.11
C PRO A 297 -16.06 -19.11 -8.79
N ASN A 298 -15.38 -18.79 -7.70
CA ASN A 298 -15.92 -18.53 -6.39
C ASN A 298 -15.52 -17.11 -5.99
N THR A 299 -16.50 -16.28 -5.63
CA THR A 299 -16.32 -14.84 -5.37
C THR A 299 -16.58 -14.53 -3.90
N HIS A 300 -15.77 -13.64 -3.32
CA HIS A 300 -16.02 -13.06 -2.01
C HIS A 300 -16.56 -11.64 -2.19
N VAL A 301 -17.76 -11.40 -1.70
CA VAL A 301 -18.47 -10.13 -1.84
C VAL A 301 -18.51 -9.43 -0.48
N LYS A 302 -18.27 -8.12 -0.47
CA LYS A 302 -18.27 -7.30 0.76
C LYS A 302 -19.58 -7.48 1.52
N ASP A 303 -19.50 -7.67 2.84
CA ASP A 303 -20.63 -7.83 3.77
C ASP A 303 -21.51 -9.08 3.53
N VAL A 304 -21.26 -9.85 2.47
CA VAL A 304 -21.96 -11.12 2.17
C VAL A 304 -21.06 -12.33 2.41
N GLY A 305 -19.76 -12.22 2.11
CA GLY A 305 -18.80 -13.29 2.25
C GLY A 305 -18.57 -14.09 0.97
N TRP A 306 -18.03 -15.30 1.12
CA TRP A 306 -17.85 -16.24 0.01
C TRP A 306 -19.21 -16.71 -0.51
N GLN A 307 -19.42 -16.52 -1.81
CA GLN A 307 -20.60 -17.00 -2.49
C GLN A 307 -20.51 -18.51 -2.70
N LYS A 308 -21.66 -19.15 -2.98
CA LYS A 308 -21.65 -20.55 -3.42
C LYS A 308 -20.87 -20.64 -4.74
N GLN A 309 -19.86 -21.51 -4.79
CA GLN A 309 -19.11 -21.74 -6.03
C GLN A 309 -20.06 -22.15 -7.15
N GLY A 310 -19.94 -21.48 -8.29
CA GLY A 310 -20.70 -21.77 -9.49
C GLY A 310 -19.76 -22.10 -10.63
N CYS A 311 -20.16 -23.02 -11.49
CA CYS A 311 -19.46 -23.30 -12.74
C CYS A 311 -20.29 -22.78 -13.92
N THR A 312 -19.60 -22.49 -15.02
CA THR A 312 -20.23 -22.39 -16.34
C THR A 312 -20.64 -23.76 -16.84
N GLU A 313 -21.53 -23.76 -17.83
CA GLU A 313 -21.69 -24.91 -18.73
C GLU A 313 -20.70 -24.76 -19.90
N ASP A 314 -20.43 -25.84 -20.62
CA ASP A 314 -19.48 -25.84 -21.73
C ASP A 314 -19.92 -24.88 -22.84
N GLY A 315 -19.01 -24.00 -23.27
CA GLY A 315 -19.28 -22.93 -24.25
C GLY A 315 -20.21 -21.79 -23.78
N ASN A 316 -20.85 -21.94 -22.62
CA ASN A 316 -21.77 -20.95 -22.05
C ASN A 316 -21.08 -20.04 -21.04
N TRP A 317 -21.63 -18.83 -20.90
CA TRP A 317 -21.17 -17.89 -19.90
C TRP A 317 -22.06 -17.92 -18.66
N ARG A 318 -21.49 -17.48 -17.55
CA ARG A 318 -22.24 -17.23 -16.32
C ARG A 318 -21.69 -16.01 -15.62
N TYR A 319 -22.57 -15.33 -14.90
CA TYR A 319 -22.22 -14.21 -14.03
C TYR A 319 -21.82 -14.69 -12.63
N PHE A 320 -20.78 -14.06 -12.07
CA PHE A 320 -20.21 -14.34 -10.75
C PHE A 320 -19.96 -13.03 -10.01
N GLY A 321 -20.50 -12.90 -8.80
CA GLY A 321 -20.36 -11.67 -8.00
C GLY A 321 -21.58 -11.42 -7.13
N SER A 322 -21.75 -10.16 -6.72
CA SER A 322 -22.95 -9.70 -6.04
C SER A 322 -24.18 -9.87 -6.94
N PRO A 323 -25.36 -10.24 -6.39
CA PRO A 323 -26.63 -9.99 -7.08
C PRO A 323 -26.68 -8.55 -7.63
N MET A 324 -27.11 -8.41 -8.88
CA MET A 324 -27.07 -7.13 -9.62
C MET A 324 -27.98 -6.06 -9.03
N ASP A 325 -28.97 -6.46 -8.24
CA ASP A 325 -29.87 -5.60 -7.48
C ASP A 325 -29.21 -5.07 -6.20
N GLN A 326 -28.26 -5.81 -5.62
CA GLN A 326 -27.58 -5.47 -4.36
C GLN A 326 -26.28 -4.68 -4.59
N ARG A 327 -25.59 -4.93 -5.71
CA ARG A 327 -24.42 -4.15 -6.16
C ARG A 327 -23.29 -4.03 -5.15
N HIS A 328 -23.07 -5.07 -4.34
CA HIS A 328 -21.95 -5.12 -3.41
C HIS A 328 -20.63 -5.30 -4.15
N GLN A 329 -19.58 -4.66 -3.65
CA GLN A 329 -18.25 -4.76 -4.25
C GLN A 329 -17.65 -6.16 -4.08
N LEU A 330 -16.95 -6.61 -5.10
CA LEU A 330 -16.13 -7.82 -5.11
C LEU A 330 -14.82 -7.56 -4.36
N GLU A 331 -14.41 -8.44 -3.45
CA GLU A 331 -13.19 -8.27 -2.64
C GLU A 331 -12.14 -9.34 -2.90
N ALA A 332 -12.56 -10.58 -3.19
CA ALA A 332 -11.65 -11.67 -3.53
C ALA A 332 -12.28 -12.66 -4.52
N VAL A 333 -11.43 -13.44 -5.19
CA VAL A 333 -11.84 -14.49 -6.14
C VAL A 333 -10.94 -15.71 -6.05
N ARG A 334 -11.52 -16.87 -6.32
CA ARG A 334 -10.86 -18.15 -6.58
C ARG A 334 -11.44 -18.72 -7.87
N ILE A 335 -10.63 -19.16 -8.81
CA ILE A 335 -11.09 -19.61 -10.13
C ILE A 335 -10.37 -20.89 -10.52
N THR A 336 -11.12 -21.90 -10.96
CA THR A 336 -10.61 -23.19 -11.47
C THR A 336 -11.18 -23.48 -12.85
N VAL A 337 -10.50 -24.31 -13.65
CA VAL A 337 -10.92 -24.79 -15.00
C VAL A 337 -10.73 -26.31 -15.16
#